data_AF-A0A957M318-F1
#
_entry.id   AF-A0A957M318-F1
#
_cell.length_a   1.000
_cell.length_b   1.000
_cell.length_c   1.000
_cell.angle_alpha   90.00
_cell.angle_beta   90.00
_cell.angle_gamma   90.00
#
_symmetry.space_group_name_H-M   'P 1'
#
loop_
_entity.id
_entity.type
_entity.pdbx_description
1 polymer ?
#
loop_
_entity_poly.entity_id
_entity_poly.type
_entity_poly.pdbx_seq_one_letter_code
_entity_poly.pdbx_strand_id
1 'polypeptide(L)'
;ECIVGAYMCPWTPEEYDGALARIFAQDYHLLAPSIDIFTPLIYATKSGRPPTWGRDFLTQAPAFIPAGKPVQLILDALDFPESLLATAEAQQPGWGVQLFGGAHVFADAERAAI
;
A
#
# COMPACT_ATOMS: atom_id res chain seq x y z
N GLU A 1 -18.21 -11.04 13.21
CA GLU A 1 -17.87 -10.82 11.79
C GLU A 1 -16.35 -10.74 11.69
N CYS A 2 -15.74 -11.31 10.65
CA CYS A 2 -14.29 -11.37 10.47
C CYS A 2 -13.94 -10.64 9.18
N ILE A 3 -13.05 -9.63 9.25
CA ILE A 3 -12.60 -8.86 8.09
C ILE A 3 -11.43 -9.60 7.43
N VAL A 4 -11.53 -9.84 6.13
CA VAL A 4 -10.48 -10.45 5.31
C VAL A 4 -9.75 -9.37 4.52
N GLY A 5 -8.49 -9.12 4.88
CA GLY A 5 -7.60 -8.22 4.15
C GLY A 5 -6.65 -8.98 3.22
N ALA A 6 -6.34 -8.41 2.05
CA ALA A 6 -5.34 -8.96 1.13
C ALA A 6 -4.13 -8.03 0.98
N TYR A 7 -2.93 -8.54 1.28
CA TYR A 7 -1.68 -7.85 0.97
C TYR A 7 -1.45 -7.84 -0.53
N MET A 8 -1.46 -6.64 -1.10
CA MET A 8 -1.34 -6.44 -2.54
C MET A 8 0.05 -5.92 -2.91
N CYS A 9 0.58 -6.38 -4.03
CA CYS A 9 1.67 -5.72 -4.71
C CYS A 9 1.15 -4.35 -5.22
N PRO A 10 1.80 -3.23 -4.87
CA PRO A 10 1.31 -1.87 -5.15
C PRO A 10 1.59 -1.41 -6.60
N TRP A 11 1.30 -2.26 -7.57
CA TRP A 11 1.44 -1.96 -9.00
C TRP A 11 0.07 -1.74 -9.62
N THR A 12 -0.03 -0.92 -10.66
CA THR A 12 -1.24 -0.91 -11.50
C THR A 12 -1.34 -2.23 -12.27
N PRO A 13 -2.54 -2.61 -12.75
CA PRO A 13 -2.72 -3.85 -13.50
C PRO A 13 -1.83 -3.96 -14.75
N GLU A 14 -1.47 -2.85 -15.39
CA GLU A 14 -0.68 -2.81 -16.62
C GLU A 14 0.83 -2.76 -16.38
N GLU A 15 1.27 -2.43 -15.16
CA GLU A 15 2.69 -2.34 -14.84
C GLU A 15 3.42 -3.67 -15.06
N TYR A 16 4.64 -3.58 -15.59
CA TYR A 16 5.52 -4.72 -15.89
C TYR A 16 4.85 -5.80 -16.74
N ASP A 17 4.11 -5.39 -17.77
CA ASP A 17 3.44 -6.30 -18.72
C ASP A 17 2.46 -7.23 -17.98
N GLY A 18 1.58 -6.63 -17.17
CA GLY A 18 0.54 -7.37 -16.47
C GLY A 18 1.03 -8.24 -15.31
N ALA A 19 2.19 -7.93 -14.73
CA ALA A 19 2.83 -8.80 -13.74
C ALA A 19 1.98 -9.05 -12.49
N LEU A 20 1.11 -8.10 -12.11
CA LEU A 20 0.23 -8.23 -10.95
C LEU A 20 -0.65 -9.49 -11.06
N ALA A 21 -1.31 -9.70 -12.20
CA ALA A 21 -2.09 -10.90 -12.43
C ALA A 21 -1.22 -12.09 -12.87
N ARG A 22 -0.29 -11.87 -13.81
CA ARG A 22 0.48 -12.95 -14.46
C ARG A 22 1.48 -13.64 -13.53
N ILE A 23 2.09 -12.90 -12.61
CA ILE A 23 3.16 -13.39 -11.72
C ILE A 23 2.68 -13.47 -10.28
N PHE A 24 2.04 -12.40 -9.78
CA PHE A 24 1.59 -12.34 -8.39
C PHE A 24 0.23 -13.04 -8.17
N ALA A 25 -0.47 -13.43 -9.25
CA ALA A 25 -1.81 -14.01 -9.18
C ALA A 25 -2.79 -13.11 -8.40
N GLN A 26 -2.62 -11.79 -8.53
CA GLN A 26 -3.44 -10.77 -7.88
C GLN A 26 -4.29 -10.06 -8.92
N ASP A 27 -5.60 -10.18 -8.79
CA ASP A 27 -6.58 -9.48 -9.62
C ASP A 27 -7.67 -8.93 -8.70
N TYR A 28 -7.82 -7.60 -8.68
CA TYR A 28 -8.74 -6.93 -7.77
C TYR A 28 -10.19 -7.32 -7.98
N HIS A 29 -10.62 -7.54 -9.24
CA HIS A 29 -12.00 -7.90 -9.56
C HIS A 29 -12.29 -9.36 -9.20
N LEU A 30 -11.35 -10.25 -9.49
CA LEU A 30 -11.48 -11.67 -9.15
C LEU A 30 -11.49 -11.89 -7.64
N LEU A 31 -10.68 -11.14 -6.89
CA LEU A 31 -10.56 -11.27 -5.43
C LEU A 31 -11.68 -10.54 -4.66
N ALA A 32 -12.31 -9.52 -5.24
CA ALA A 32 -13.31 -8.69 -4.56
C ALA A 32 -14.47 -9.45 -3.88
N PRO A 33 -14.99 -10.59 -4.37
CA PRO A 33 -16.04 -11.33 -3.66
C PRO A 33 -15.60 -11.92 -2.32
N SER A 34 -14.30 -12.07 -2.08
CA SER A 34 -13.74 -12.72 -0.88
C SER A 34 -12.89 -11.81 -0.01
N ILE A 35 -12.55 -10.61 -0.50
CA ILE A 35 -11.70 -9.64 0.20
C ILE A 35 -12.51 -8.42 0.59
N ASP A 36 -12.48 -8.09 1.88
CA ASP A 36 -13.17 -6.92 2.44
C ASP A 36 -12.34 -5.65 2.26
N ILE A 37 -11.02 -5.75 2.41
CA ILE A 37 -10.10 -4.60 2.31
C ILE A 37 -8.83 -4.96 1.56
N PHE A 38 -8.41 -4.11 0.63
CA PHE A 38 -7.13 -4.26 -0.05
C PHE A 38 -6.05 -3.46 0.68
N THR A 39 -4.90 -4.08 0.90
CA THR A 39 -3.78 -3.47 1.64
C THR A 39 -2.48 -3.49 0.85
N PRO A 40 -2.32 -2.58 -0.14
CA PRO A 40 -1.09 -2.45 -0.93
C PRO A 40 0.14 -2.11 -0.09
N LEU A 41 1.26 -2.78 -0.37
CA LEU A 41 2.53 -2.69 0.37
C LEU A 41 3.42 -1.58 -0.20
N ILE A 42 3.24 -0.33 0.24
CA ILE A 42 4.01 0.84 -0.22
C ILE A 42 5.35 0.90 0.51
N TYR A 43 6.32 0.13 0.03
CA TYR A 43 7.71 0.15 0.52
C TYR A 43 8.57 0.96 -0.46
N ALA A 44 8.61 2.28 -0.27
CA ALA A 44 9.12 3.23 -1.25
C ALA A 44 10.62 3.04 -1.49
N THR A 45 11.46 3.16 -0.45
CA THR A 45 12.92 3.02 -0.58
C THR A 45 13.31 1.64 -1.10
N LYS A 46 12.70 0.58 -0.57
CA LYS A 46 12.97 -0.81 -1.00
C LYS A 46 12.61 -1.06 -2.47
N SER A 47 11.64 -0.32 -3.00
CA SER A 47 11.17 -0.45 -4.38
C SER A 47 11.79 0.58 -5.33
N GLY A 48 12.73 1.42 -4.85
CA GLY A 48 13.31 2.51 -5.64
C GLY A 48 12.28 3.57 -6.06
N ARG A 49 11.24 3.79 -5.24
CA ARG A 49 10.14 4.72 -5.49
C ARG A 49 10.25 5.95 -4.57
N PRO A 50 9.70 7.10 -4.98
CA PRO A 50 9.69 8.30 -4.13
C PRO A 50 8.69 8.16 -2.97
N PRO A 51 8.83 8.96 -1.89
CA PRO A 51 7.88 8.97 -0.79
C PRO A 51 6.42 9.29 -1.19
N THR A 52 6.22 9.96 -2.33
CA THR A 52 4.88 10.28 -2.86
C THR A 52 4.12 9.07 -3.39
N TRP A 53 4.76 7.91 -3.52
CA TRP A 53 4.17 6.75 -4.19
C TRP A 53 2.85 6.29 -3.57
N GLY A 54 2.70 6.36 -2.23
CA GLY A 54 1.43 6.03 -1.57
C GLY A 54 0.28 6.95 -1.99
N ARG A 55 0.53 8.27 -2.04
CA ARG A 55 -0.42 9.25 -2.56
C ARG A 55 -0.77 8.97 -4.02
N ASP A 56 0.25 8.77 -4.85
CA ASP A 56 0.08 8.56 -6.28
C ASP A 56 -0.66 7.23 -6.56
N PHE A 57 -0.47 6.21 -5.72
CA PHE A 57 -1.25 4.97 -5.75
C PHE A 57 -2.72 5.25 -5.44
N LEU A 58 -3.04 5.99 -4.37
CA LEU A 58 -4.42 6.34 -4.02
C LEU A 58 -5.13 7.12 -5.12
N THR A 59 -4.40 7.99 -5.83
CA THR A 59 -4.94 8.72 -7.00
C THR A 59 -5.32 7.77 -8.15
N GLN A 60 -4.55 6.70 -8.37
CA GLN A 60 -4.76 5.77 -9.48
C GLN A 60 -5.75 4.64 -9.13
N ALA A 61 -5.83 4.25 -7.86
CA ALA A 61 -6.63 3.14 -7.35
C ALA A 61 -8.09 3.08 -7.88
N PRO A 62 -8.85 4.19 -7.97
CA PRO A 62 -10.22 4.15 -8.47
C PRO A 62 -10.36 3.64 -9.91
N ALA A 63 -9.29 3.67 -10.70
CA ALA A 63 -9.31 3.20 -12.08
C ALA A 63 -9.33 1.66 -12.19
N PHE A 64 -8.90 0.93 -11.16
CA PHE A 64 -8.72 -0.52 -11.23
C PHE A 64 -9.17 -1.29 -9.98
N ILE A 65 -9.45 -0.62 -8.86
CA ILE A 65 -10.03 -1.25 -7.68
C ILE A 65 -11.56 -1.15 -7.75
N PRO A 66 -12.29 -2.27 -7.57
CA PRO A 66 -13.75 -2.25 -7.60
C PRO A 66 -14.36 -1.20 -6.67
N ALA A 67 -15.34 -0.46 -7.19
CA ALA A 67 -16.03 0.59 -6.44
C ALA A 67 -16.59 0.04 -5.11
N GLY A 68 -16.45 0.84 -4.05
CA GLY A 68 -16.89 0.47 -2.70
C GLY A 68 -15.94 -0.46 -1.94
N LYS A 69 -14.83 -0.90 -2.54
CA LYS A 69 -13.79 -1.64 -1.80
C LYS A 69 -12.83 -0.68 -1.10
N PRO A 70 -12.70 -0.74 0.24
CA PRO A 70 -11.75 0.07 0.97
C PRO A 70 -10.30 -0.31 0.63
N VAL A 71 -9.43 0.69 0.67
CA VAL A 71 -7.99 0.55 0.50
C VAL A 71 -7.31 1.11 1.73
N GLN A 72 -6.47 0.33 2.40
CA GLN A 72 -5.65 0.78 3.52
C GLN A 72 -4.18 0.50 3.19
N LEU A 73 -3.39 1.54 2.93
CA LEU A 73 -1.99 1.36 2.55
C LEU A 73 -1.17 0.85 3.73
N ILE A 74 -0.23 -0.04 3.44
CA ILE A 74 0.82 -0.43 4.38
C ILE A 74 2.09 0.33 4.00
N LEU A 75 2.57 1.21 4.86
CA LEU A 75 3.79 1.99 4.67
C LEU A 75 4.95 1.31 5.41
N ASP A 76 6.17 1.38 4.85
CA ASP A 76 7.37 0.92 5.55
C ASP A 76 7.79 1.96 6.61
N ALA A 77 8.08 1.52 7.82
CA ALA A 77 8.62 2.36 8.89
C ALA A 77 9.99 2.95 8.54
N LEU A 78 10.74 2.31 7.62
CA LEU A 78 11.98 2.87 7.09
C LEU A 78 11.79 4.13 6.25
N ASP A 79 10.57 4.35 5.72
CA ASP A 79 10.22 5.50 4.91
C ASP A 79 9.47 6.58 5.72
N PHE A 80 9.52 6.50 7.06
CA PHE A 80 8.90 7.44 7.96
C PHE A 80 9.85 8.62 8.28
N PRO A 81 9.35 9.87 8.34
CA PRO A 81 7.95 10.27 8.19
C PRO A 81 7.54 10.59 6.75
N GLU A 82 8.46 10.62 5.80
CA GLU A 82 8.26 11.21 4.47
C GLU A 82 7.10 10.56 3.71
N SER A 83 7.03 9.23 3.68
CA SER A 83 5.94 8.52 3.00
C SER A 83 4.60 8.72 3.69
N LEU A 84 4.58 8.83 5.02
CA LEU A 84 3.36 9.11 5.77
C LEU A 84 2.83 10.50 5.46
N LEU A 85 3.70 11.51 5.54
CA LEU A 85 3.33 12.91 5.27
C LEU A 85 2.85 13.08 3.83
N ALA A 86 3.57 12.51 2.85
CA ALA A 86 3.17 12.59 1.45
C ALA A 86 1.83 11.87 1.20
N THR A 87 1.60 10.71 1.82
CA THR A 87 0.32 9.97 1.71
C THR A 87 -0.84 10.76 2.33
N ALA A 88 -0.60 11.50 3.42
CA ALA A 88 -1.63 12.32 4.08
C ALA A 88 -2.11 13.50 3.20
N GLU A 89 -1.34 13.89 2.18
CA GLU A 89 -1.73 14.92 1.20
C GLU A 89 -2.67 14.40 0.09
N ALA A 90 -3.04 13.11 0.09
CA ALA A 90 -3.91 12.55 -0.92
C ALA A 90 -5.30 13.21 -0.95
N GLN A 91 -5.71 13.69 -2.13
CA GLN A 91 -7.05 14.25 -2.34
C GLN A 91 -8.17 13.22 -2.13
N GLN A 92 -7.87 11.96 -2.44
CA GLN A 92 -8.74 10.82 -2.18
C GLN A 92 -8.09 9.98 -1.08
N PRO A 93 -8.44 10.22 0.19
CA PRO A 93 -7.87 9.46 1.28
C PRO A 93 -8.30 7.99 1.20
N GLY A 94 -7.38 7.09 1.52
CA GLY A 94 -7.72 5.70 1.78
C GLY A 94 -8.53 5.56 3.08
N TRP A 95 -8.81 4.31 3.45
CA TRP A 95 -9.56 3.96 4.66
C TRP A 95 -8.68 3.98 5.94
N GLY A 96 -7.45 4.47 5.81
CA GLY A 96 -6.43 4.52 6.86
C GLY A 96 -5.06 4.12 6.33
N VAL A 97 -4.09 4.08 7.24
CA VAL A 97 -2.72 3.59 6.97
C VAL A 97 -2.30 2.61 8.06
N GLN A 98 -1.49 1.63 7.69
CA GLN A 98 -0.77 0.77 8.62
C GLN A 98 0.73 0.99 8.43
N LEU A 99 1.49 1.11 9.52
CA LEU A 99 2.95 1.13 9.46
C LEU A 99 3.49 -0.28 9.71
N PHE A 100 4.41 -0.72 8.87
CA PHE A 100 5.11 -2.00 9.00
C PHE A 100 6.61 -1.74 9.19
N GLY A 101 7.18 -2.27 10.26
CA GLY A 101 8.61 -2.16 10.55
C GLY A 101 9.19 -3.48 11.05
N GLY A 102 10.45 -3.74 10.71
CA GLY A 102 11.19 -4.86 11.28
C GLY A 102 11.80 -4.50 12.64
N ALA A 103 12.19 -5.51 13.42
CA ALA A 103 12.80 -5.30 14.75
C ALA A 103 14.03 -4.37 14.74
N HIS A 104 14.76 -4.31 13.61
CA HIS A 104 15.92 -3.44 13.43
C HIS A 104 15.59 -1.95 13.48
N VAL A 105 14.34 -1.54 13.19
CA VAL A 105 13.89 -0.15 13.36
C VAL A 105 14.00 0.26 14.84
N PHE A 106 13.82 -0.69 15.76
CA PHE A 106 13.95 -0.47 17.21
C PHE A 106 15.33 -0.81 17.78
N ALA A 107 16.26 -1.28 16.94
CA ALA A 107 17.61 -1.62 17.39
C ALA A 107 18.49 -0.36 17.57
N ASP A 108 18.11 0.74 16.94
CA ASP A 108 18.73 2.04 17.12
C ASP A 108 17.81 2.93 17.96
N ALA A 109 18.19 3.15 19.22
CA ALA A 109 17.37 3.88 20.19
C ALA A 109 17.16 5.36 19.82
N GLU A 110 18.07 5.97 19.04
CA GLU A 110 17.88 7.35 18.55
C GLU A 110 16.86 7.39 17.41
N ARG A 111 16.90 6.40 16.50
CA ARG A 111 15.90 6.27 15.43
C ARG A 111 14.54 5.75 15.88
N ALA A 112 14.49 5.06 17.02
CA ALA A 112 13.25 4.54 17.61
C ALA A 112 12.50 5.59 18.46
N ALA A 113 13.13 6.72 18.77
CA ALA A 113 12.56 7.78 19.60
C ALA A 113 11.71 8.80 18.82
N ILE A 114 11.46 8.54 17.52
CA ILE A 114 10.64 9.37 16.62
C ILE A 114 9.15 9.09 16.86
#